data_AF-G2G0G8-F1
#
_entry.id   AF-G2G0G8-F1
#
_cell.length_a   1.000
_cell.length_b   1.000
_cell.length_c   1.000
_cell.angle_alpha   90.00
_cell.angle_beta   90.00
_cell.angle_gamma   90.00
#
_symmetry.space_group_name_H-M   'P 1'
#
loop_
_entity.id
_entity.type
_entity.pdbx_description
1 polymer ?
#
loop_
_entity_poly.entity_id
_entity_poly.type
_entity_poly.pdbx_seq_one_letter_code
_entity_poly.pdbx_strand_id
1 'polypeptide(L)' 'MGKGHFTSSGHFIVLRGVTAGGKILVADPASKKRSEQAWDLSIILNEAHKSAEAGGPFWIISQ' A
#
# COMPACT_ATOMS: atom_id res chain seq x y z
N MET A 1 2.60 7.38 -0.26
CA MET A 1 3.25 6.64 -1.36
C MET A 1 3.87 7.61 -2.36
N GLY A 2 4.99 7.24 -2.95
CA GLY A 2 5.59 7.98 -4.07
C GLY A 2 5.02 7.54 -5.42
N LYS A 3 5.50 8.16 -6.51
CA LYS A 3 5.10 7.82 -7.88
C LYS A 3 5.39 6.33 -8.17
N GLY A 4 4.40 5.62 -8.69
CA GLY A 4 4.46 4.18 -8.97
C GLY A 4 3.10 3.60 -9.34
N HIS A 5 2.89 2.32 -9.04
CA HIS A 5 1.68 1.58 -9.38
C HIS A 5 0.41 2.16 -8.74
N PHE A 6 0.55 2.71 -7.53
CA PHE A 6 -0.60 3.18 -6.75
C PHE A 6 -0.91 4.67 -6.95
N THR A 7 -0.02 5.45 -7.55
CA THR A 7 -0.22 6.89 -7.70
C THR A 7 0.88 7.52 -8.55
N SER A 8 0.62 8.68 -9.16
CA SER A 8 1.66 9.54 -9.75
C SER A 8 2.13 10.65 -8.81
N SER A 9 1.41 10.90 -7.71
CA SER A 9 1.64 11.92 -6.68
C SER A 9 1.50 11.30 -5.27
N GLY A 10 1.34 12.10 -4.20
CA GLY A 10 1.09 11.56 -2.87
C GLY A 10 -0.24 10.78 -2.77
N HIS A 11 -0.23 9.63 -2.11
CA HIS A 11 -1.41 8.77 -1.94
C HIS A 11 -1.29 7.85 -0.71
N PHE A 12 -2.42 7.46 -0.15
CA PHE A 12 -2.51 6.49 0.95
C PHE A 12 -3.43 5.34 0.56
N ILE A 13 -3.04 4.13 0.94
CA ILE A 13 -3.80 2.89 0.75
C ILE A 13 -3.76 2.08 2.04
N VAL A 14 -4.71 1.16 2.20
CA VAL A 14 -4.75 0.25 3.36
C VAL A 14 -4.29 -1.13 2.94
N LEU A 15 -3.32 -1.69 3.68
CA LEU A 15 -2.96 -3.10 3.58
C LEU A 15 -3.90 -3.87 4.50
N ARG A 16 -4.79 -4.68 3.93
CA ARG A 16 -5.93 -5.28 4.65
C ARG A 16 -5.79 -6.77 4.94
N GLY A 17 -4.71 -7.41 4.49
CA GLY A 17 -4.47 -8.82 4.76
C GLY A 17 -3.37 -9.42 3.90
N VAL A 18 -3.01 -10.67 4.22
CA VAL A 18 -2.02 -11.47 3.51
C VAL A 18 -2.72 -12.73 3.00
N THR A 19 -2.52 -13.08 1.74
CA THR A 19 -3.04 -14.31 1.15
C THR A 19 -2.21 -15.51 1.62
N ALA A 20 -2.74 -16.73 1.45
CA ALA A 20 -1.99 -17.96 1.75
C ALA A 20 -0.66 -18.07 0.98
N GLY A 21 -0.57 -17.44 -0.21
CA GLY A 21 0.64 -17.37 -1.02
C GLY A 21 1.58 -16.21 -0.66
N GLY A 22 1.35 -15.50 0.44
CA GLY A 22 2.23 -14.41 0.91
C GLY A 22 2.06 -13.08 0.17
N LYS A 23 1.05 -12.94 -0.69
CA LYS A 23 0.74 -11.66 -1.35
C LYS A 23 -0.12 -10.78 -0.45
N ILE A 24 -0.01 -9.47 -0.62
CA ILE A 24 -0.74 -8.47 0.15
C ILE A 24 -2.04 -8.10 -0.56
N LEU A 25 -3.12 -8.07 0.20
CA LEU A 25 -4.40 -7.52 -0.24
C LEU A 25 -4.47 -6.06 0.16
N VAL A 26 -4.88 -5.21 -0.78
CA VAL A 26 -4.99 -3.76 -0.58
C VAL A 26 -6.44 -3.31 -0.67
N ALA A 27 -6.74 -2.20 -0.01
CA ALA A 27 -7.90 -1.36 -0.29
C ALA A 27 -7.38 0.01 -0.72
N ASP A 28 -7.68 0.36 -1.97
CA ASP A 28 -7.20 1.57 -2.63
C ASP A 28 -8.39 2.45 -3.03
N PRO A 29 -8.57 3.62 -2.40
CA PRO A 29 -9.71 4.48 -2.68
C PRO A 29 -9.69 5.06 -4.10
N ALA A 30 -8.51 5.09 -4.76
CA ALA A 30 -8.39 5.59 -6.13
C ALA A 30 -8.66 4.50 -7.19
N SER A 31 -8.79 3.22 -6.81
CA SER A 31 -9.03 2.16 -7.79
C SER A 31 -9.59 0.85 -7.22
N LYS A 32 -10.80 0.51 -7.67
CA LYS A 32 -11.41 -0.80 -7.44
C LYS A 32 -10.58 -1.94 -8.04
N LYS A 33 -10.08 -1.77 -9.27
CA LYS A 33 -9.24 -2.76 -9.96
C LYS A 33 -7.98 -3.12 -9.16
N ARG A 34 -7.31 -2.12 -8.56
CA ARG A 34 -6.12 -2.37 -7.70
C ARG A 34 -6.47 -3.08 -6.41
N SER A 35 -7.69 -2.87 -5.89
CA SER A 35 -8.21 -3.51 -4.68
C SER A 35 -8.66 -4.97 -4.88
N GLU A 36 -8.96 -5.35 -6.11
CA GLU A 36 -9.42 -6.70 -6.51
C GLU A 36 -8.27 -7.66 -6.85
N GLN A 37 -7.02 -7.21 -6.79
CA GLN A 37 -5.84 -8.04 -7.02
C GLN A 37 -4.92 -8.11 -5.81
N ALA A 38 -4.08 -9.15 -5.78
CA ALA A 38 -3.07 -9.35 -4.74
C ALA A 38 -1.69 -8.89 -5.22
N TRP A 39 -0.93 -8.26 -4.34
CA TRP A 39 0.33 -7.58 -4.66
C TRP A 39 1.51 -8.22 -3.96
N ASP A 40 2.68 -8.20 -4.60
CA ASP A 40 3.91 -8.59 -3.92
C ASP A 40 4.34 -7.50 -2.94
N LEU A 41 4.74 -7.91 -1.72
CA LEU A 41 5.12 -6.98 -0.66
C LEU A 41 6.26 -6.03 -1.09
N SER A 42 7.18 -6.52 -1.92
CA SER A 42 8.30 -5.73 -2.44
C SER A 42 7.85 -4.49 -3.22
N ILE A 43 6.75 -4.57 -3.97
CA ILE A 43 6.20 -3.43 -4.71
C ILE A 43 5.79 -2.33 -3.74
N ILE A 44 5.08 -2.70 -2.67
CA ILE A 44 4.60 -1.75 -1.66
C ILE A 44 5.78 -1.13 -0.91
N LEU A 45 6.78 -1.93 -0.52
CA LEU A 45 7.97 -1.45 0.19
C LEU A 45 8.81 -0.49 -0.66
N ASN A 46 8.91 -0.74 -1.97
CA ASN A 46 9.69 0.11 -2.88
C ASN A 46 9.00 1.45 -3.16
N GLU A 47 7.67 1.50 -3.12
CA GLU A 47 6.88 2.73 -3.37
C GLU A 47 6.45 3.47 -2.11
N ALA A 48 6.74 2.89 -0.94
CA ALA A 48 6.61 3.52 0.35
C ALA A 48 7.62 4.69 0.44
N HIS A 49 7.10 5.90 0.68
CA HIS A 49 7.94 7.09 0.74
C HIS A 49 8.68 7.14 2.07
N LYS A 50 9.97 6.80 2.08
CA LYS A 50 10.81 6.69 3.29
C LYS A 50 10.84 7.99 4.12
N SER A 51 10.70 9.14 3.47
CA SER A 51 10.67 10.47 4.09
C SER A 51 9.25 10.94 4.44
N ALA A 52 8.28 10.03 4.62
CA ALA A 52 6.95 10.42 5.07
C ALA A 52 7.03 11.03 6.49
N GLU A 53 6.66 12.31 6.60
CA GLU A 53 6.89 13.15 7.80
C GLU A 53 6.06 12.74 9.03
N ALA A 54 5.07 11.85 8.87
CA ALA A 54 4.18 11.39 9.94
C ALA A 54 4.65 10.10 10.64
N GLY A 55 5.94 10.04 11.01
CA GLY A 55 6.52 8.90 11.74
C GLY A 55 6.84 7.68 10.86
N GLY A 56 6.92 7.86 9.54
CA GLY A 56 7.25 6.81 8.57
C GLY A 56 6.10 6.49 7.61
N PRO A 57 6.32 5.60 6.62
CA PRO A 57 5.34 5.33 5.57
C PRO A 57 4.25 4.31 5.96
N PHE A 58 4.32 3.74 7.17
CA PHE A 58 3.41 2.70 7.63
C PHE A 58 2.85 3.03 9.01
N TRP A 59 1.55 2.76 9.17
CA TRP A 59 0.84 2.92 10.44
C TRP A 59 0.06 1.65 10.75
N ILE A 60 -0.01 1.31 12.03
CA ILE A 60 -0.85 0.23 12.53
C ILE A 60 -2.07 0.88 13.18
N ILE A 61 -3.26 0.46 12.77
CA ILE A 61 -4.52 0.86 13.38
C ILE A 61 -4.99 -0.33 14.21
N SER A 62 -5.00 -0.18 15.53
CA SER A 62 -5.47 -1.18 16.49
C SER A 62 -6.46 -0.57 17.47
N GLN A 63 -7.40 -1.38 17.95
CA GLN A 63 -8.28 -1.06 19.08
C GLN A 63 -7.76 -1.74 20.35
#